data_AF-A0A7C6FNI0-F1
#
_entry.id   AF-A0A7C6FNI0-F1
#
_cell.length_a   1.000
_cell.length_b   1.000
_cell.length_c   1.000
_cell.angle_alpha   90.00
_cell.angle_beta   90.00
_cell.angle_gamma   90.00
#
_symmetry.space_group_name_H-M   'P 1'
#
loop_
_entity.id
_entity.type
_entity.pdbx_description
1 polymer ?
#
loop_
_entity_poly.entity_id
_entity_poly.type
_entity_poly.pdbx_seq_one_letter_code
_entity_poly.pdbx_strand_id
1 'polypeptide(L)'
;MKKIIKLITFIGIFIILVNILSSYIYEENIKIKLGNEILFERHFDLIKGKRIGLITNHTGLNSRFQSTAELLANNHQTNLVALFASEHGLDGKAKAGEYVES
;
A
#
# COMPACT_ATOMS: atom_id res chain seq x y z
N MET A 1 24.36 27.59 45.90
CA MET A 1 23.21 26.65 45.90
C MET A 1 22.15 27.00 44.84
N LYS A 2 21.52 28.18 44.86
CA LYS A 2 20.45 28.54 43.88
C LYS A 2 20.87 28.46 42.39
N LYS A 3 22.12 28.82 42.04
CA LYS A 3 22.65 28.70 40.67
C LYS A 3 22.77 27.24 40.20
N ILE A 4 23.20 26.35 41.10
CA ILE A 4 23.33 24.91 40.83
C ILE A 4 21.95 24.28 40.62
N ILE A 5 20.97 24.65 41.46
CA ILE A 5 19.59 24.17 41.34
C ILE A 5 18.99 24.58 39.99
N LYS A 6 19.16 25.85 39.56
CA LYS A 6 18.71 26.33 38.24
C LYS A 6 19.35 25.61 37.06
N LEU A 7 20.64 25.28 37.16
CA LEU A 7 21.36 24.55 36.12
C LEU A 7 20.82 23.12 35.96
N ILE A 8 20.56 22.43 37.08
CA ILE A 8 19.99 21.08 37.07
C ILE A 8 18.57 21.09 36.48
N THR A 9 17.75 22.09 36.83
CA THR A 9 16.40 22.21 36.26
C THR A 9 16.43 22.48 34.76
N PHE A 10 17.35 23.32 34.30
CA PHE A 10 17.52 23.61 32.87
C PHE A 10 17.95 22.36 32.08
N ILE A 11 18.91 21.59 32.60
CA ILE A 11 19.36 20.33 31.99
C ILE A 11 18.22 19.31 31.94
N GLY A 12 17.44 19.19 33.03
CA GLY A 12 16.28 18.30 33.07
C GLY A 12 15.22 18.66 32.01
N ILE A 13 14.89 19.95 31.87
CA ILE A 13 13.96 20.42 30.84
C ILE A 13 14.52 20.17 29.44
N PHE A 14 15.82 20.41 29.23
CA PHE A 14 16.48 20.17 27.95
C PHE A 14 16.41 18.69 27.55
N ILE A 15 16.70 17.79 28.48
CA ILE A 15 16.60 16.33 28.25
C ILE A 15 15.15 15.95 27.91
N ILE A 16 14.16 16.47 28.63
CA ILE A 16 12.74 16.22 28.32
C ILE A 16 12.40 16.70 26.90
N LEU A 17 12.85 17.90 26.52
CA LEU A 17 12.61 18.46 25.18
C LEU A 17 13.22 17.59 24.07
N VAL A 18 14.45 17.10 24.27
CA VAL A 18 15.14 16.23 23.31
C VAL A 18 14.42 14.89 23.14
N ASN A 19 13.87 14.33 24.23
CA ASN A 19 13.11 13.08 24.16
C ASN A 19 11.78 13.25 23.40
N ILE A 20 11.07 14.36 23.62
CA ILE A 20 9.84 14.68 22.89
C ILE A 20 10.14 14.83 21.40
N LEU A 21 11.19 15.58 21.04
CA LEU A 21 11.58 15.77 19.64
C LEU A 21 11.98 14.45 18.98
N SER A 22 12.71 13.59 19.68
CA SER A 22 13.09 12.27 19.20
C SER A 22 11.85 11.41 18.90
N SER A 23 10.83 11.40 19.78
CA SER A 23 9.61 10.63 19.54
C SER A 23 8.83 11.06 18.29
N TYR A 24 8.91 12.33 17.90
CA TYR A 24 8.30 12.85 16.67
C TYR A 24 9.02 12.38 15.40
N ILE A 25 10.32 12.05 15.52
CA ILE A 25 11.13 11.56 14.41
C ILE A 25 10.97 10.03 14.26
N TYR A 26 10.74 9.31 15.35
CA TYR A 26 10.56 7.85 15.38
C TYR A 26 9.12 7.40 15.17
N GLU A 27 8.34 8.09 14.33
CA GLU A 27 7.10 7.51 13.83
C GLU A 27 7.44 6.41 12.82
N GLU A 28 7.75 5.23 13.34
CA GLU A 28 8.03 4.03 12.55
C GLU A 28 6.73 3.61 11.86
N ASN A 29 6.48 4.21 10.69
CA ASN A 29 5.42 3.80 9.80
C ASN A 29 5.79 2.41 9.27
N ILE A 30 5.33 1.36 9.94
CA ILE A 30 5.38 -0.01 9.41
C ILE A 30 4.53 -0.03 8.14
N LYS A 31 5.17 0.31 7.02
CA LYS A 31 4.51 0.38 5.72
C LYS A 31 4.38 -1.05 5.19
N ILE A 32 3.20 -1.63 5.39
CA ILE A 32 2.84 -2.90 4.77
C ILE A 32 2.92 -2.71 3.26
N LYS A 33 3.57 -3.66 2.59
CA LYS A 33 3.62 -3.71 1.14
C LYS A 33 2.66 -4.78 0.63
N LEU A 34 1.81 -4.41 -0.31
CA LEU A 34 0.77 -5.29 -0.81
C LEU A 34 1.36 -6.36 -1.74
N GLY A 35 0.68 -7.49 -1.85
CA GLY A 35 1.13 -8.61 -2.68
C GLY A 35 1.28 -8.24 -4.16
N ASN A 36 0.38 -7.41 -4.70
CA ASN A 36 0.48 -6.91 -6.07
C ASN A 36 1.73 -6.03 -6.26
N GLU A 37 2.11 -5.22 -5.28
CA GLU A 37 3.32 -4.41 -5.35
C GLU A 37 4.59 -5.25 -5.29
N ILE A 38 4.60 -6.29 -4.45
CA ILE A 38 5.69 -7.26 -4.41
C ILE A 38 5.79 -8.03 -5.73
N LEU A 39 4.65 -8.42 -6.33
CA LEU A 39 4.62 -9.08 -7.63
C LEU A 39 5.28 -8.22 -8.70
N PHE A 40 4.93 -6.94 -8.82
CA PHE A 40 5.52 -6.04 -9.80
C PHE A 40 7.00 -5.71 -9.51
N GLU A 41 7.41 -5.62 -8.25
CA GLU A 41 8.79 -5.25 -7.91
C GLU A 41 9.79 -6.40 -7.96
N ARG A 42 9.41 -7.57 -7.43
CA ARG A 42 10.36 -8.67 -7.14
C ARG A 42 10.10 -9.93 -7.93
N HIS A 43 8.87 -10.11 -8.43
CA HIS A 43 8.44 -11.36 -9.05
C HIS A 43 7.80 -11.12 -10.42
N PHE A 44 8.16 -10.03 -11.10
CA PHE A 44 7.59 -9.69 -12.40
C PHE A 44 7.84 -10.76 -13.46
N ASP A 45 8.98 -11.45 -13.36
CA ASP A 45 9.33 -12.57 -14.25
C ASP A 45 8.32 -13.73 -14.18
N LEU A 46 7.56 -13.87 -13.09
CA LEU A 46 6.48 -14.87 -12.99
C LEU A 46 5.33 -14.59 -13.95
N ILE A 47 5.15 -13.35 -14.40
CA ILE A 47 4.02 -12.93 -15.24
C ILE A 47 4.44 -12.36 -16.61
N LYS A 48 5.72 -12.01 -16.76
CA LYS A 48 6.28 -11.44 -18.00
C LYS A 48 6.05 -12.34 -19.21
N GLY A 49 5.49 -11.76 -20.27
CA GLY A 49 5.20 -12.45 -21.54
C GLY A 49 4.10 -13.52 -21.46
N LYS A 50 3.44 -13.69 -20.31
CA LYS A 50 2.35 -14.66 -20.15
C LYS A 50 1.00 -14.04 -20.49
N ARG A 51 0.07 -14.90 -20.90
CA ARG A 51 -1.36 -14.58 -20.96
C ARG A 51 -1.92 -14.67 -19.55
N ILE A 52 -2.42 -13.56 -19.02
CA ILE A 52 -2.84 -13.41 -17.63
C ILE A 52 -4.35 -13.32 -17.57
N GLY A 53 -4.98 -14.21 -16.81
CA GLY A 53 -6.34 -14.02 -16.32
C GLY A 53 -6.27 -13.49 -14.89
N LEU A 54 -6.92 -12.37 -14.60
CA LEU A 54 -6.90 -11.75 -13.27
C LEU A 54 -8.27 -11.92 -12.60
N ILE A 55 -8.28 -12.54 -11.43
CA ILE A 55 -9.43 -12.55 -10.52
C ILE A 55 -9.31 -11.32 -9.61
N THR A 56 -10.28 -10.41 -9.64
CA THR A 56 -10.21 -9.15 -8.88
C THR A 56 -11.60 -8.53 -8.65
N ASN A 57 -11.64 -7.42 -7.94
CA ASN A 57 -12.82 -6.57 -7.75
C ASN A 57 -12.36 -5.12 -7.49
N HIS A 58 -13.29 -4.25 -7.10
CA HIS A 58 -13.01 -2.83 -6.85
C HIS A 58 -11.93 -2.56 -5.77
N THR A 59 -11.60 -3.52 -4.90
CA THR A 59 -10.56 -3.34 -3.87
C THR A 59 -9.16 -3.74 -4.34
N GLY A 60 -9.02 -4.26 -5.58
CA GLY A 60 -7.77 -4.72 -6.20
C GLY A 60 -6.77 -3.61 -6.55
N LEU A 61 -6.48 -2.72 -5.60
CA LEU A 61 -5.65 -1.53 -5.75
C LEU A 61 -4.26 -1.73 -5.11
N ASN A 62 -3.27 -0.94 -5.53
CA ASN A 62 -1.98 -0.82 -4.83
C ASN A 62 -2.03 0.30 -3.76
N SER A 63 -0.91 0.56 -3.05
CA SER A 63 -0.85 1.62 -2.02
C SER A 63 -1.02 3.04 -2.58
N ARG A 64 -0.99 3.20 -3.91
CA ARG A 64 -1.25 4.46 -4.63
C ARG A 64 -2.66 4.51 -5.23
N PHE A 65 -3.56 3.61 -4.80
CA PHE A 65 -4.92 3.51 -5.31
C PHE A 65 -5.01 3.25 -6.82
N GLN A 66 -4.01 2.60 -7.40
CA GLN A 66 -4.01 2.21 -8.81
C GLN A 66 -4.52 0.77 -8.97
N SER A 67 -5.39 0.54 -9.95
CA SER A 67 -5.96 -0.79 -10.21
C SER A 67 -4.90 -1.76 -10.73
N THR A 68 -4.87 -2.96 -10.15
CA THR A 68 -3.99 -4.05 -10.62
C THR A 68 -4.33 -4.45 -12.06
N ALA A 69 -5.61 -4.41 -12.43
CA ALA A 69 -6.05 -4.68 -13.79
C ALA A 69 -5.49 -3.65 -14.78
N GLU A 70 -5.56 -2.36 -14.45
CA GLU A 70 -5.00 -1.29 -15.29
C GLU A 70 -3.49 -1.38 -15.40
N LEU A 71 -2.79 -1.67 -14.29
CA LEU A 71 -1.33 -1.83 -14.30
C LEU A 71 -0.88 -2.98 -15.20
N LEU A 72 -1.64 -4.09 -15.25
CA LEU A 72 -1.37 -5.21 -16.14
C LEU A 72 -1.77 -4.92 -17.59
N ALA A 73 -2.87 -4.21 -17.82
CA ALA A 73 -3.32 -3.86 -19.16
C ALA A 73 -2.40 -2.83 -19.85
N ASN A 74 -1.87 -1.87 -19.09
CA ASN A 74 -1.04 -0.79 -19.61
C ASN A 74 0.45 -1.13 -19.70
N ASN A 75 0.87 -2.32 -19.27
CA ASN A 75 2.26 -2.73 -19.32
C ASN A 75 2.53 -3.62 -20.54
N HIS A 76 3.41 -3.15 -21.44
CA HIS A 76 3.76 -3.84 -22.69
C HIS A 76 4.42 -5.22 -22.49
N GLN A 77 4.91 -5.53 -21.30
CA GLN A 77 5.55 -6.81 -20.98
C GLN A 77 4.56 -7.82 -20.39
N THR A 78 3.31 -7.44 -20.15
CA THR A 78 2.22 -8.32 -19.71
C THR A 78 1.13 -8.40 -20.78
N ASN A 79 0.38 -9.49 -20.77
CA ASN A 79 -0.76 -9.67 -21.66
C ASN A 79 -1.99 -10.09 -20.84
N LEU A 80 -2.74 -9.12 -20.34
CA LEU A 80 -3.99 -9.34 -19.62
C LEU A 80 -5.08 -9.74 -20.62
N VAL A 81 -5.56 -10.98 -20.56
CA VAL A 81 -6.50 -11.55 -21.54
C VAL A 81 -7.89 -11.81 -21.00
N ALA A 82 -8.06 -11.82 -19.67
CA ALA A 82 -9.35 -12.06 -19.04
C ALA A 82 -9.42 -11.39 -17.65
N LEU A 83 -10.61 -10.91 -17.31
CA LEU A 83 -10.95 -10.41 -15.98
C LEU A 83 -12.09 -11.23 -15.41
N PHE A 84 -11.91 -11.71 -14.18
CA PHE A 84 -12.92 -12.45 -13.43
C PHE A 84 -13.27 -11.65 -12.18
N ALA A 85 -14.52 -11.23 -12.05
CA ALA A 85 -14.99 -10.49 -10.89
C ALA A 85 -15.93 -11.34 -10.03
N SER A 86 -16.01 -11.00 -8.74
CA SER A 86 -17.01 -11.56 -7.83
C SER A 86 -18.42 -11.05 -8.15
N GLU A 87 -19.40 -11.42 -7.33
CA GLU A 87 -20.84 -11.16 -7.50
C GLU A 87 -21.25 -9.69 -7.75
N HIS A 88 -20.39 -8.73 -7.43
CA HIS A 88 -20.62 -7.29 -7.60
C HIS A 88 -19.90 -6.67 -8.80
N GLY A 89 -19.30 -7.49 -9.66
CA GLY A 89 -18.56 -7.02 -10.83
C GLY A 89 -17.25 -6.30 -10.48
N LEU A 90 -16.56 -5.80 -11.51
CA LEU A 90 -15.25 -5.14 -11.37
C LEU A 90 -15.34 -3.77 -10.68
N ASP A 91 -16.42 -3.02 -10.94
CA ASP A 91 -16.62 -1.67 -10.41
C ASP A 91 -17.55 -1.61 -9.19
N GLY A 92 -17.98 -2.78 -8.69
CA GLY A 92 -18.85 -2.88 -7.51
C GLY A 92 -20.30 -2.45 -7.76
N LYS A 93 -20.70 -2.21 -9.01
CA LYS A 93 -22.05 -1.73 -9.34
C LYS A 93 -23.02 -2.82 -9.77
N ALA A 94 -22.53 -4.04 -10.04
CA ALA A 94 -23.42 -5.15 -10.37
C ALA A 94 -24.21 -5.58 -9.12
N LYS A 95 -25.51 -5.83 -9.30
CA LYS A 95 -26.35 -6.30 -8.20
C LYS A 95 -26.05 -7.77 -7.91
N ALA A 96 -26.17 -8.16 -6.64
CA ALA A 96 -26.06 -9.56 -6.25
C ALA A 96 -27.06 -10.41 -7.07
N GLY A 97 -26.56 -11.42 -7.77
CA GLY A 97 -27.36 -12.33 -8.61
C GLY A 97 -27.56 -11.91 -10.07
N GLU A 98 -27.00 -10.78 -10.51
CA GLU A 98 -26.96 -10.46 -11.95
C GLU A 98 -25.90 -11.31 -12.67
N TYR A 99 -26.29 -11.88 -13.81
CA TYR A 99 -25.36 -12.52 -14.73
C TYR A 99 -24.49 -11.45 -15.40
N VAL A 100 -23.18 -11.54 -15.22
CA VAL A 100 -22.22 -10.68 -15.91
C VAL A 100 -21.76 -11.41 -17.17
N GLU A 101 -22.06 -10.87 -18.36
CA GLU A 101 -21.58 -11.43 -19.62
C GLU A 101 -20.04 -11.49 -19.64
N SER A 102 -19.53 -12.62 -20.15
CA SER A 102 -18.11 -12.99 -20.17
C SER A 102 -17.42 -12.56 -21.46
#